data_AF-A0A3D4EZF7-F1
#
_entry.id   AF-A0A3D4EZF7-F1
#
_cell.length_a   1.000
_cell.length_b   1.000
_cell.length_c   1.000
_cell.angle_alpha   90.00
_cell.angle_beta   90.00
_cell.angle_gamma   90.00
#
_symmetry.space_group_name_H-M   'P 1'
#
loop_
_entity.id
_entity.type
_entity.pdbx_description
1 polymer ?
#
loop_
_entity_poly.entity_id
_entity_poly.type
_entity_poly.pdbx_seq_one_letter_code
_entity_poly.pdbx_strand_id
1 'polypeptide(L)'
;MGKVAQLHHKLRRKRPNFIFLFADDQKANTIAAHGNQHIRTPNLDQLVERGFSFRNNYCAGSFSGAVCVASRAMLMTGKQWLNLPKKN
;
A
#
# COMPACT_ATOMS: atom_id res chain seq x y z
N MET A 1 -12.34 41.14 15.73
CA MET A 1 -11.64 40.37 14.67
C MET A 1 -11.26 38.92 15.04
N GLY A 2 -11.51 38.40 16.25
CA GLY A 2 -11.01 37.06 16.67
C GLY A 2 -11.86 35.82 16.33
N LYS A 3 -13.16 35.95 16.03
CA LYS A 3 -14.05 34.78 15.79
C LYS A 3 -13.96 34.18 14.38
N VAL A 4 -13.54 34.97 13.38
CA VAL A 4 -13.49 34.53 11.97
C VAL A 4 -12.33 33.55 11.72
N ALA A 5 -11.17 33.76 12.38
CA ALA A 5 -10.01 32.89 12.24
C ALA A 5 -10.20 31.48 12.87
N GLN A 6 -10.96 31.37 13.97
CA GLN A 6 -11.28 30.08 14.61
C GLN A 6 -12.25 29.24 13.76
N LEU A 7 -13.16 29.87 13.02
CA LEU A 7 -14.10 29.17 12.15
C LEU A 7 -13.38 28.47 10.98
N HIS A 8 -12.32 29.11 10.44
CA HIS A 8 -11.51 28.56 9.34
C HIS A 8 -10.70 27.31 9.73
N HIS A 9 -10.28 27.18 11.00
CA HIS A 9 -9.58 25.98 11.47
C HIS A 9 -10.50 24.75 11.53
N LYS A 10 -11.79 24.95 11.84
CA LYS A 10 -12.79 23.88 11.99
C LYS A 10 -13.25 23.30 10.65
N LEU A 11 -13.12 24.06 9.56
CA LEU A 11 -13.54 23.68 8.19
C LEU A 11 -12.43 23.04 7.35
N ARG A 12 -11.17 23.07 7.79
CA ARG A 12 -10.10 22.33 7.11
C ARG A 12 -10.25 20.86 7.44
N ARG A 13 -10.78 20.07 6.50
CA ARG A 13 -10.68 18.60 6.54
C ARG A 13 -9.23 18.25 6.92
N LYS A 14 -9.06 17.68 8.12
CA LYS A 14 -7.74 17.27 8.60
C LYS A 14 -7.14 16.36 7.53
N ARG A 15 -5.91 16.68 7.10
CA ARG A 15 -5.20 15.84 6.13
C ARG A 15 -5.10 14.43 6.73
N PRO A 16 -5.51 13.38 6.00
CA PRO A 16 -5.39 12.02 6.51
C PRO A 16 -3.92 11.66 6.67
N ASN A 17 -3.64 10.82 7.66
CA ASN A 17 -2.34 10.16 7.77
C ASN A 17 -2.35 8.92 6.87
N PHE A 18 -1.20 8.60 6.28
CA PHE A 18 -1.03 7.40 5.47
C PHE A 18 0.02 6.50 6.13
N ILE A 19 -0.33 5.23 6.34
CA ILE A 19 0.59 4.18 6.78
C ILE A 19 0.66 3.17 5.64
N PHE A 20 1.87 2.92 5.15
CA PHE A 20 2.12 1.92 4.13
C PHE A 20 2.85 0.72 4.75
N LEU A 21 2.15 -0.40 4.86
CA LEU A 21 2.70 -1.67 5.34
C LEU A 21 3.10 -2.52 4.14
N PHE A 22 4.36 -2.95 4.09
CA PHE A 22 4.92 -3.71 2.98
C PHE A 22 5.69 -4.92 3.50
N ALA A 23 5.14 -6.11 3.29
CA ALA A 23 5.78 -7.37 3.63
C ALA A 23 6.57 -7.91 2.43
N ASP A 24 7.79 -8.40 2.66
CA ASP A 24 8.59 -9.06 1.63
C ASP A 24 8.08 -10.48 1.38
N ASP A 25 8.11 -10.93 0.13
CA ASP A 25 7.72 -12.28 -0.31
C ASP A 25 6.31 -12.77 0.07
N GLN A 26 5.38 -11.85 0.34
CA GLN A 26 3.98 -12.22 0.62
C GLN A 26 3.21 -12.57 -0.65
N LYS A 27 2.67 -13.79 -0.72
CA LYS A 27 1.84 -14.26 -1.85
C LYS A 27 0.38 -13.88 -1.67
N ALA A 28 -0.37 -13.79 -2.78
CA ALA A 28 -1.79 -13.43 -2.76
C ALA A 28 -2.69 -14.41 -1.97
N ASN A 29 -2.25 -15.66 -1.77
CA ASN A 29 -2.97 -16.69 -1.04
C ASN A 29 -2.54 -16.83 0.43
N THR A 30 -1.73 -15.91 0.98
CA THR A 30 -1.27 -15.98 2.38
C THR A 30 -2.04 -15.02 3.30
N ILE A 31 -3.30 -14.74 2.98
CA ILE A 31 -4.26 -14.05 3.85
C ILE A 31 -5.44 -15.01 4.03
N ALA A 32 -5.84 -15.30 5.26
CA ALA A 32 -6.88 -16.28 5.56
C ALA A 32 -8.25 -15.85 4.97
N ALA A 33 -8.59 -14.56 5.11
CA ALA A 33 -9.79 -13.96 4.50
C ALA A 33 -9.84 -14.07 2.96
N HIS A 34 -8.76 -14.52 2.31
CA HIS A 34 -8.70 -14.78 0.87
C HIS A 34 -8.98 -16.23 0.50
N GLY A 35 -9.41 -17.06 1.46
CA GLY A 35 -9.86 -18.44 1.26
C GLY A 35 -8.85 -19.51 1.66
N ASN A 36 -7.70 -19.15 2.25
CA ASN A 36 -6.71 -20.13 2.69
C ASN A 36 -6.96 -20.56 4.14
N GLN A 37 -7.43 -21.80 4.32
CA GLN A 37 -7.79 -22.37 5.62
C GLN A 37 -6.59 -22.73 6.51
N HIS A 38 -5.37 -22.78 5.97
CA HIS A 38 -4.17 -23.15 6.72
C HIS A 38 -3.42 -21.95 7.29
N ILE A 39 -3.73 -20.74 6.84
CA ILE A 39 -3.06 -19.51 7.25
C ILE A 39 -3.90 -18.80 8.32
N ARG A 40 -3.24 -18.18 9.30
CA ARG A 40 -3.89 -17.39 10.36
C ARG A 40 -3.38 -15.97 10.30
N THR A 41 -4.24 -15.02 9.93
CA THR A 41 -3.87 -13.60 9.76
C THR A 41 -4.90 -12.66 10.38
N PRO A 42 -5.27 -12.83 11.67
CA PRO A 42 -6.44 -12.16 12.25
C PRO A 42 -6.42 -10.62 12.12
N ASN A 43 -5.23 -10.00 12.16
CA ASN A 43 -5.09 -8.55 11.97
C ASN A 43 -5.30 -8.11 10.52
N LEU A 44 -4.83 -8.89 9.54
CA LEU A 44 -5.06 -8.59 8.12
C LEU A 44 -6.50 -8.92 7.72
N ASP A 45 -7.08 -9.99 8.28
CA ASP A 45 -8.47 -10.37 8.05
C ASP A 45 -9.43 -9.25 8.49
N GLN A 46 -9.16 -8.63 9.65
CA GLN A 46 -9.89 -7.43 10.10
C GLN A 46 -9.72 -6.23 9.16
N LEU A 47 -8.55 -6.04 8.56
CA LEU A 47 -8.33 -4.96 7.58
C LEU A 47 -9.12 -5.21 6.29
N VAL A 48 -9.23 -6.47 5.85
CA VAL A 48 -10.03 -6.86 4.68
C VAL A 48 -11.52 -6.59 4.96
N GLU A 49 -12.03 -6.98 6.13
CA GLU A 49 -13.44 -6.79 6.51
C GLU A 49 -13.84 -5.32 6.63
N ARG A 50 -12.95 -4.48 7.18
CA ARG A 50 -13.22 -3.04 7.42
C ARG A 50 -12.86 -2.14 6.24
N GLY A 51 -12.33 -2.70 5.16
CA GLY A 51 -11.70 -1.96 4.09
C GLY A 51 -12.06 -2.49 2.71
N PHE A 52 -11.13 -2.26 1.77
CA PHE A 52 -11.24 -2.77 0.41
C PHE A 52 -9.99 -3.58 0.07
N SER A 53 -10.19 -4.78 -0.49
CA SER A 53 -9.11 -5.66 -0.90
C SER A 53 -9.09 -5.84 -2.41
N PHE A 54 -7.95 -5.51 -3.03
CA PHE A 54 -7.71 -5.84 -4.43
C PHE A 54 -7.32 -7.32 -4.53
N ARG A 55 -8.06 -8.08 -5.34
CA ARG A 55 -7.83 -9.53 -5.52
C ARG A 55 -6.97 -9.86 -6.75
N ASN A 56 -6.87 -8.92 -7.69
CA ASN A 56 -6.14 -9.05 -8.95
C ASN A 56 -5.02 -8.00 -9.06
N ASN A 57 -4.24 -7.81 -7.99
CA ASN A 57 -3.03 -6.98 -8.01
C ASN A 57 -1.80 -7.84 -8.29
N TYR A 58 -0.79 -7.26 -8.95
CA TYR A 58 0.42 -7.97 -9.35
C TYR A 58 1.66 -7.30 -8.77
N CYS A 59 2.64 -8.11 -8.37
CA CYS A 59 3.93 -7.60 -7.93
C CYS A 59 4.79 -7.25 -9.16
N ALA A 60 5.18 -5.99 -9.24
CA ALA A 60 6.03 -5.50 -10.31
C ALA A 60 7.43 -6.18 -10.24
N GLY A 61 8.06 -6.40 -11.39
CA GLY A 61 9.35 -7.10 -11.49
C GLY A 61 10.30 -6.44 -12.47
N SER A 62 11.35 -7.16 -12.85
CA SER A 62 12.30 -6.79 -13.92
C SER A 62 12.14 -7.75 -15.11
N PHE A 63 13.22 -8.40 -15.54
CA PHE A 63 13.19 -9.48 -16.53
C PHE A 63 12.39 -10.71 -16.07
N SER A 64 12.21 -10.86 -14.76
CA SER A 64 11.23 -11.77 -14.15
C SER A 64 10.22 -10.97 -13.31
N GLY A 65 9.00 -11.51 -13.18
CA GLY A 65 8.00 -10.97 -12.27
C GLY A 65 8.46 -11.03 -10.81
N ALA A 66 7.90 -10.17 -9.96
CA ALA A 66 8.12 -10.19 -8.51
C ALA A 66 9.60 -10.14 -8.06
N VAL A 67 10.38 -9.19 -8.59
CA VAL A 67 11.78 -8.96 -8.16
C VAL A 67 11.83 -7.84 -7.13
N CYS A 68 12.30 -8.13 -5.91
CA CYS A 68 12.18 -7.23 -4.76
C CYS A 68 12.77 -5.83 -4.98
N VAL A 69 14.00 -5.74 -5.52
CA VAL A 69 14.68 -4.45 -5.75
C VAL A 69 13.94 -3.61 -6.79
N ALA A 70 13.54 -4.22 -7.91
CA ALA A 70 12.80 -3.53 -8.96
C ALA A 70 11.42 -3.08 -8.46
N SER A 71 10.68 -3.97 -7.78
CA SER A 71 9.37 -3.68 -7.20
C SER A 71 9.41 -2.48 -6.26
N ARG A 72 10.35 -2.47 -5.30
CA ARG A 72 10.51 -1.36 -4.35
C ARG A 72 10.93 -0.06 -5.03
N ALA A 73 11.83 -0.12 -6.01
CA ALA A 73 12.24 1.07 -6.75
C ALA A 73 11.07 1.68 -7.53
N MET A 74 10.25 0.86 -8.19
CA MET A 74 9.07 1.33 -8.91
C MET A 74 8.02 1.93 -7.96
N LEU A 75 7.78 1.29 -6.81
CA LEU A 75 6.87 1.80 -5.78
C LEU A 75 7.31 3.17 -5.26
N MET A 76 8.60 3.34 -4.94
CA MET A 76 9.13 4.58 -4.35
C MET A 76 9.22 5.74 -5.34
N THR A 77 9.39 5.44 -6.63
CA THR A 77 9.59 6.46 -7.67
C THR A 77 8.35 6.73 -8.52
N GLY A 78 7.37 5.82 -8.51
CA GLY A 78 6.24 5.85 -9.44
C GLY A 78 6.63 5.63 -10.91
N LYS A 79 7.84 5.12 -11.19
CA LYS A 79 8.35 4.84 -12.54
C LYS A 79 8.36 3.34 -12.79
N GLN A 80 8.16 2.92 -14.03
CA GLN A 80 8.38 1.54 -14.45
C GLN A 80 9.89 1.22 -14.48
N TRP A 81 10.27 -0.05 -14.28
CA TRP A 81 11.66 -0.44 -14.00
C TRP A 81 12.68 -0.01 -15.06
N LEU A 82 12.30 0.06 -16.35
CA LEU A 82 13.17 0.54 -17.44
C LEU A 82 13.44 2.06 -17.36
N ASN A 83 12.59 2.80 -16.66
CA ASN A 83 12.63 4.25 -16.51
C ASN A 83 13.07 4.69 -15.11
N LEU A 84 13.73 3.80 -14.35
CA LEU A 84 14.25 4.16 -13.04
C LEU A 84 15.35 5.21 -13.17
N PRO A 85 15.41 6.19 -12.24
CA PRO A 85 16.45 7.19 -12.24
C PRO A 85 17.82 6.53 -12.10
N LYS A 86 18.74 6.90 -13.00
CA LYS A 86 20.13 6.45 -12.92
C LYS A 86 20.78 7.12 -11.71
N LYS A 87 21.64 6.38 -11.02
CA LYS A 87 22.49 6.98 -10.00
C LYS A 87 23.48 7.89 -10.74
N ASN A 88 23.47 9.18 -10.40
CA ASN A 88 24.45 10.15 -10.90
C ASN A 88 25.85 9.79 -10.41
#